data_AF-A0A409VP46-F1
#
_entry.id   AF-A0A409VP46-F1
#
_cell.length_a   1.000
_cell.length_b   1.000
_cell.length_c   1.000
_cell.angle_alpha   90.00
_cell.angle_beta   90.00
_cell.angle_gamma   90.00
#
_symmetry.space_group_name_H-M   'P 1'
#
loop_
_entity.id
_entity.type
_entity.pdbx_description
1 polymer ?
#
loop_
_entity_poly.entity_id
_entity_poly.type
_entity_poly.pdbx_seq_one_letter_code
_entity_poly.pdbx_strand_id
1 'polypeptide(L)'
;MEIFPWIETEEIAYANRKLNKKKNQDPHDGALEYLLAVLKYLRLVLIQDCALLYCETPHAPIFQYSPFNSETFQSFALTTTNIIQNAEDHRQRHLQNLPSVMQESLRGSMESNRIQALAHQQRIEESHQHMTSSFGAMCGLMQTTIQVVSAFAAQPPMHEGSQSHPSRNCKRKAQDDPMTSIAELQKTAQLIVASHAKKQARYHSALPVTVATTIDTLDTPEDSRDSQPSLPSPLNDSTTSYVNIDPALLGLTATETISNTSTSSTTLGPWETSSQPLPNPIASGLGTVYSDQIFPIYRADPDLFAHQIKALTDLENKFGSDILKAHIFEWKGNEWLPKNIHLWKPPLCSTGEPIIEMVWADFKEGINGKFSLNQLAEHWGTRWRTNNSTIKTELSRRVKVINLIQSLSSLPDWDNEKAFKFLRETHPFHAKPYLDNCKFHKGKCQRHFSNLRAFIEHLQRDNSRNVDEIISLARSYTFE
;
A
#
# COMPACT_ATOMS: atom_id res chain seq x y z
N MET A 1 -20.05 3.54 -36.10
CA MET A 1 -20.60 2.17 -36.22
C MET A 1 -21.58 1.97 -35.09
N GLU A 2 -22.79 1.52 -35.41
CA GLU A 2 -23.92 1.54 -34.47
C GLU A 2 -24.27 0.14 -33.99
N ILE A 3 -23.60 -0.30 -32.93
CA ILE A 3 -24.08 -1.40 -32.08
C ILE A 3 -24.82 -0.74 -30.91
N PHE A 4 -26.06 -1.13 -30.63
CA PHE A 4 -26.92 -0.49 -29.62
C PHE A 4 -27.14 1.03 -29.85
N PRO A 5 -27.62 1.51 -31.01
CA PRO A 5 -27.74 2.94 -31.35
C PRO A 5 -28.60 3.78 -30.39
N TRP A 6 -29.43 3.14 -29.56
CA TRP A 6 -30.31 3.80 -28.60
C TRP A 6 -29.59 4.30 -27.34
N ILE A 7 -28.36 3.84 -27.04
CA ILE A 7 -27.64 4.18 -25.80
C ILE A 7 -27.44 5.68 -25.65
N GLU A 8 -26.98 6.36 -26.70
CA GLU A 8 -26.75 7.81 -26.72
C GLU A 8 -28.06 8.58 -26.44
N THR A 9 -29.17 8.13 -27.04
CA THR A 9 -30.49 8.73 -26.81
C THR A 9 -30.96 8.52 -25.38
N GLU A 10 -30.76 7.33 -24.82
CA GLU A 10 -31.16 7.00 -23.45
C GLU A 10 -30.26 7.69 -22.40
N GLU A 11 -28.97 7.88 -22.68
CA GLU A 11 -28.04 8.64 -21.84
C GLU A 11 -28.45 10.13 -21.77
N ILE A 12 -28.83 10.73 -22.90
CA ILE A 12 -29.38 12.10 -22.96
C ILE A 12 -30.73 12.16 -22.21
N ALA A 13 -31.62 11.18 -22.41
CA ALA A 13 -32.90 11.11 -21.71
C ALA A 13 -32.70 10.98 -20.19
N TYR A 14 -31.78 10.12 -19.75
CA TYR A 14 -31.42 9.95 -18.34
C TYR A 14 -30.81 11.22 -17.73
N ALA A 15 -29.90 11.91 -18.43
CA ALA A 15 -29.35 13.19 -18.01
C ALA A 15 -30.46 14.26 -17.84
N ASN A 16 -31.40 14.33 -18.79
CA ASN A 16 -32.55 15.24 -18.71
C ASN A 16 -33.50 14.88 -17.53
N ARG A 17 -33.71 13.58 -17.25
CA ARG A 17 -34.45 13.12 -16.06
C ARG A 17 -33.70 13.43 -14.75
N LYS A 18 -32.37 13.46 -14.76
CA LYS A 18 -31.50 13.83 -13.62
C LYS A 18 -31.58 15.34 -13.32
N LEU A 19 -31.61 16.18 -14.37
CA LEU A 19 -31.68 17.65 -14.25
C LEU A 19 -33.07 18.18 -13.86
N ASN A 20 -34.15 17.59 -14.36
CA ASN A 20 -35.52 18.10 -14.16
C ASN A 20 -36.16 17.75 -12.79
N LYS A 21 -35.39 17.27 -11.80
CA LYS A 21 -35.95 16.81 -10.52
C LYS A 21 -36.43 17.96 -9.62
N LYS A 22 -37.72 17.90 -9.23
CA LYS A 22 -38.24 18.64 -8.06
C LYS A 22 -37.79 17.93 -6.78
N LYS A 23 -37.38 18.70 -5.77
CA LYS A 23 -36.58 18.29 -4.58
C LYS A 23 -36.99 17.06 -3.76
N ASN A 24 -38.17 16.46 -3.95
CA ASN A 24 -38.75 15.44 -3.05
C ASN A 24 -39.20 14.13 -3.73
N GLN A 25 -38.72 13.81 -4.94
CA GLN A 25 -38.93 12.49 -5.54
C GLN A 25 -37.60 11.86 -5.98
N ASP A 26 -37.31 10.71 -5.39
CA ASP A 26 -36.25 9.79 -5.78
C ASP A 26 -36.81 8.36 -5.71
N PRO A 27 -36.48 7.50 -6.67
CA PRO A 27 -35.11 6.99 -6.75
C PRO A 27 -34.35 7.41 -8.01
N HIS A 28 -33.07 7.73 -7.85
CA HIS A 28 -32.08 7.64 -8.91
C HIS A 28 -31.93 6.16 -9.31
N ASP A 29 -32.28 5.83 -10.55
CA ASP A 29 -31.99 4.52 -11.13
C ASP A 29 -30.49 4.42 -11.47
N GLY A 30 -29.70 4.19 -10.43
CA GLY A 30 -28.27 3.95 -10.57
C GLY A 30 -27.97 2.67 -11.36
N ALA A 31 -28.88 1.69 -11.39
CA ALA A 31 -28.72 0.48 -12.18
C ALA A 31 -28.74 0.80 -13.68
N LEU A 32 -29.60 1.72 -14.13
CA LEU A 32 -29.58 2.23 -15.50
C LEU A 32 -28.27 2.99 -15.82
N GLU A 33 -27.76 3.81 -14.90
CA GLU A 33 -26.48 4.54 -15.07
C GLU A 33 -25.31 3.55 -15.26
N TYR A 34 -25.22 2.50 -14.44
CA TYR A 34 -24.22 1.43 -14.59
C TYR A 34 -24.45 0.59 -15.86
N LEU A 35 -25.70 0.26 -16.21
CA LEU A 35 -26.01 -0.53 -17.41
C LEU A 35 -25.59 0.19 -18.69
N LEU A 36 -25.88 1.49 -18.80
CA LEU A 36 -25.45 2.31 -19.93
C LEU A 36 -23.91 2.36 -20.03
N ALA A 37 -23.21 2.53 -18.90
CA ALA A 37 -21.75 2.51 -18.87
C ALA A 37 -21.17 1.15 -19.32
N VAL A 38 -21.73 0.04 -18.85
CA VAL A 38 -21.32 -1.32 -19.25
C VAL A 38 -21.58 -1.55 -20.73
N LEU A 39 -22.73 -1.16 -21.27
CA LEU A 39 -23.04 -1.33 -22.69
C LEU A 39 -22.15 -0.48 -23.61
N LYS A 40 -21.74 0.72 -23.16
CA LYS A 40 -20.74 1.55 -23.88
C LYS A 40 -19.36 0.90 -23.91
N TYR A 41 -18.93 0.30 -22.78
CA TYR A 41 -17.68 -0.45 -22.72
C TYR A 41 -17.72 -1.71 -23.60
N LEU A 42 -18.80 -2.51 -23.50
CA LEU A 42 -19.00 -3.70 -24.33
C LEU A 42 -19.05 -3.36 -25.82
N ARG A 43 -19.70 -2.26 -26.23
CA ARG A 43 -19.66 -1.79 -27.61
C ARG A 43 -18.23 -1.58 -28.11
N LEU A 44 -17.39 -0.92 -27.32
CA LEU A 44 -16.01 -0.61 -27.69
C LEU A 44 -15.19 -1.90 -27.85
N VAL A 45 -15.26 -2.80 -26.86
CA VAL A 45 -14.58 -4.11 -26.90
C VAL A 45 -15.07 -4.95 -28.09
N LEU A 46 -16.39 -5.07 -28.28
CA LEU A 46 -16.96 -5.83 -29.40
C LEU A 46 -16.49 -5.31 -30.76
N ILE A 47 -16.42 -3.99 -30.98
CA ILE A 47 -15.95 -3.42 -32.25
C ILE A 47 -14.46 -3.71 -32.48
N GLN A 48 -13.63 -3.61 -31.43
CA GLN A 48 -12.19 -3.87 -31.49
C GLN A 48 -11.88 -5.36 -31.74
N ASP A 49 -12.48 -6.24 -30.96
CA ASP A 49 -12.22 -7.68 -31.04
C ASP A 49 -12.83 -8.27 -32.32
N CYS A 50 -14.02 -7.80 -32.75
CA CYS A 50 -14.58 -8.21 -34.03
C CYS A 50 -13.71 -7.77 -35.22
N ALA A 51 -13.01 -6.63 -35.14
CA ALA A 51 -12.12 -6.19 -36.22
C ALA A 51 -10.93 -7.16 -36.40
N LEU A 52 -10.35 -7.67 -35.31
CA LEU A 52 -9.34 -8.72 -35.35
C LEU A 52 -9.93 -10.04 -35.86
N LEU A 53 -11.04 -10.49 -35.26
CA LEU A 53 -11.71 -11.74 -35.63
C LEU A 53 -12.19 -11.77 -37.09
N TYR A 54 -12.51 -10.61 -37.69
CA TYR A 54 -12.87 -10.52 -39.10
C TYR A 54 -11.71 -10.84 -40.04
N CYS A 55 -10.48 -10.46 -39.67
CA CYS A 55 -9.28 -10.81 -40.43
C CYS A 55 -8.93 -12.30 -40.32
N GLU A 56 -9.19 -12.93 -39.18
CA GLU A 56 -8.92 -14.37 -38.95
C GLU A 56 -10.04 -15.28 -39.50
N THR A 57 -11.31 -14.87 -39.32
CA THR A 57 -12.50 -15.71 -39.54
C THR A 57 -13.64 -14.97 -40.27
N PRO A 58 -13.40 -14.41 -41.47
CA PRO A 58 -14.36 -13.53 -42.17
C PRO A 58 -15.72 -14.20 -42.47
N HIS A 59 -15.81 -15.52 -42.42
CA HIS A 59 -17.04 -16.29 -42.63
C HIS A 59 -17.91 -16.49 -41.38
N ALA A 60 -17.50 -15.99 -40.21
CA ALA A 60 -18.30 -16.16 -38.99
C ALA A 60 -19.68 -15.48 -39.12
N PRO A 61 -20.77 -16.09 -38.60
CA PRO A 61 -22.13 -15.59 -38.83
C PRO A 61 -22.39 -14.13 -38.40
N ILE A 62 -21.67 -13.66 -37.36
CA ILE A 62 -21.79 -12.28 -36.87
C ILE A 62 -21.46 -11.22 -37.94
N PHE A 63 -20.55 -11.53 -38.87
CA PHE A 63 -20.12 -10.62 -39.93
C PHE A 63 -21.11 -10.49 -41.09
N GLN A 64 -22.19 -11.28 -41.10
CA GLN A 64 -23.28 -11.17 -42.09
C GLN A 64 -24.26 -10.04 -41.76
N TYR A 65 -24.25 -9.54 -40.53
CA TYR A 65 -25.20 -8.56 -40.00
C TYR A 65 -24.60 -7.16 -39.87
N SER A 66 -25.46 -6.14 -39.89
CA SER A 66 -25.06 -4.76 -39.61
C SER A 66 -24.67 -4.60 -38.13
N PRO A 67 -23.63 -3.79 -37.78
CA PRO A 67 -22.81 -2.96 -38.66
C PRO A 67 -21.61 -3.67 -39.30
N PHE A 68 -21.39 -4.95 -38.97
CA PHE A 68 -20.18 -5.70 -39.33
C PHE A 68 -20.08 -6.06 -40.83
N ASN A 69 -21.21 -6.16 -41.53
CA ASN A 69 -21.24 -6.36 -42.98
C ASN A 69 -20.94 -5.10 -43.80
N SER A 70 -20.69 -3.94 -43.17
CA SER A 70 -20.47 -2.66 -43.86
C SER A 70 -19.02 -2.47 -44.33
N GLU A 71 -18.85 -1.77 -45.47
CA GLU A 71 -17.54 -1.34 -45.97
C GLU A 71 -16.78 -0.49 -44.94
N THR A 72 -17.49 0.31 -44.14
CA THR A 72 -16.89 1.07 -43.03
C THR A 72 -16.28 0.18 -41.95
N PHE A 73 -16.88 -0.98 -41.66
CA PHE A 73 -16.31 -1.94 -40.72
C PHE A 73 -15.14 -2.71 -41.34
N GLN A 74 -15.24 -3.11 -42.60
CA GLN A 74 -14.17 -3.82 -43.30
C GLN A 74 -12.90 -2.96 -43.42
N SER A 75 -13.03 -1.69 -43.79
CA SER A 75 -11.91 -0.74 -43.86
C SER A 75 -11.29 -0.45 -42.48
N PHE A 76 -12.12 -0.31 -41.44
CA PHE A 76 -11.65 -0.21 -40.05
C PHE A 76 -10.90 -1.46 -39.59
N ALA A 77 -11.41 -2.66 -39.89
CA ALA A 77 -10.79 -3.92 -39.52
C ALA A 77 -9.41 -4.08 -40.16
N LEU A 78 -9.31 -3.89 -41.48
CA LEU A 78 -8.05 -3.93 -42.22
C LEU A 78 -7.03 -2.91 -41.68
N THR A 79 -7.47 -1.68 -41.39
CA THR A 79 -6.61 -0.63 -40.84
C THR A 79 -6.11 -0.98 -39.44
N THR A 80 -7.00 -1.47 -38.58
CA THR A 80 -6.69 -1.83 -37.18
C THR A 80 -5.69 -2.98 -37.11
N THR A 81 -5.92 -4.05 -37.88
CA THR A 81 -5.01 -5.20 -37.95
C THR A 81 -3.64 -4.81 -38.50
N ASN A 82 -3.59 -3.93 -39.52
CA ASN A 82 -2.31 -3.42 -40.05
C ASN A 82 -1.52 -2.59 -39.01
N ILE A 83 -2.20 -1.73 -38.25
CA ILE A 83 -1.58 -0.95 -37.15
C ILE A 83 -1.01 -1.87 -36.08
N ILE A 84 -1.78 -2.88 -35.66
CA ILE A 84 -1.36 -3.85 -34.63
C ILE A 84 -0.15 -4.64 -35.13
N GLN A 85 -0.21 -5.20 -36.34
CA GLN A 85 0.89 -5.97 -36.91
C GLN A 85 2.17 -5.14 -37.06
N ASN A 86 2.07 -3.88 -37.51
CA ASN A 86 3.23 -2.97 -37.57
C ASN A 86 3.82 -2.67 -36.18
N ALA A 87 2.97 -2.51 -35.15
CA ALA A 87 3.41 -2.28 -33.78
C ALA A 87 4.09 -3.52 -33.16
N GLU A 88 3.58 -4.71 -33.45
CA GLU A 88 4.19 -5.98 -33.03
C GLU A 88 5.52 -6.23 -33.72
N ASP A 89 5.60 -6.01 -35.03
CA ASP A 89 6.84 -6.06 -35.81
C ASP A 89 7.89 -5.08 -35.27
N HIS A 90 7.48 -3.84 -34.99
CA HIS A 90 8.36 -2.82 -34.41
C HIS A 90 8.87 -3.25 -33.02
N ARG A 91 7.98 -3.77 -32.16
CA ARG A 91 8.33 -4.34 -30.85
C ARG A 91 9.30 -5.52 -30.98
N GLN A 92 9.07 -6.42 -31.92
CA GLN A 92 9.91 -7.62 -32.11
C GLN A 92 11.30 -7.25 -32.63
N ARG A 93 11.39 -6.33 -33.60
CA ARG A 93 12.67 -5.75 -34.04
C ARG A 93 13.38 -5.01 -32.91
N HIS A 94 12.66 -4.30 -32.05
CA HIS A 94 13.24 -3.62 -30.89
C HIS A 94 13.79 -4.59 -29.84
N LEU A 95 13.09 -5.70 -29.58
CA LEU A 95 13.56 -6.78 -28.69
C LEU A 95 14.80 -7.50 -29.25
N GLN A 96 14.84 -7.76 -30.56
CA GLN A 96 16.01 -8.35 -31.21
C GLN A 96 17.22 -7.42 -31.21
N ASN A 97 16.99 -6.10 -31.28
CA ASN A 97 18.02 -5.06 -31.24
C ASN A 97 18.11 -4.37 -29.87
N LEU A 98 17.84 -5.11 -28.78
CA LEU A 98 18.07 -4.61 -27.42
C LEU A 98 19.53 -4.13 -27.28
N PRO A 99 19.78 -2.88 -26.82
CA PRO A 99 21.14 -2.39 -26.59
C PRO A 99 21.93 -3.36 -25.71
N SER A 100 23.23 -3.54 -25.99
CA SER A 100 24.09 -4.49 -25.26
C SER A 100 24.00 -4.34 -23.73
N VAL A 101 23.91 -3.09 -23.25
CA VAL A 101 23.71 -2.75 -21.83
C VAL A 101 22.45 -3.38 -21.22
N MET A 102 21.35 -3.49 -21.98
CA MET A 102 20.14 -4.18 -21.51
C MET A 102 20.32 -5.70 -21.53
N GLN A 103 21.02 -6.26 -22.52
CA GLN A 103 21.34 -7.69 -22.54
C GLN A 103 22.26 -8.07 -21.38
N GLU A 104 23.26 -7.24 -21.08
CA GLU A 104 24.17 -7.39 -19.95
C GLU A 104 23.47 -7.22 -18.60
N SER A 105 22.56 -6.24 -18.47
CA SER A 105 21.73 -6.04 -17.28
C SER A 105 20.77 -7.22 -17.05
N LEU A 106 20.10 -7.71 -18.10
CA LEU A 106 19.22 -8.88 -18.01
C LEU A 106 20.02 -10.15 -17.68
N ARG A 107 21.18 -10.35 -18.30
CA ARG A 107 22.08 -11.48 -18.00
C ARG A 107 22.62 -11.41 -16.56
N GLY A 108 22.99 -10.22 -16.10
CA GLY A 108 23.44 -9.99 -14.71
C GLY A 108 22.33 -10.22 -13.69
N SER A 109 21.10 -9.82 -14.00
CA SER A 109 19.89 -10.11 -13.21
C SER A 109 19.59 -11.62 -13.15
N MET A 110 19.61 -12.32 -14.29
CA MET A 110 19.41 -13.76 -14.34
C MET A 110 20.50 -14.52 -13.56
N GLU A 111 21.76 -14.10 -13.67
CA GLU A 111 22.87 -14.71 -12.94
C GLU A 111 22.83 -14.42 -11.43
N SER A 112 22.46 -13.19 -11.03
CA SER A 112 22.18 -12.83 -9.63
C SER A 112 21.08 -13.71 -9.05
N ASN A 113 19.95 -13.84 -9.75
CA ASN A 113 18.84 -14.70 -9.34
C ASN A 113 19.24 -16.19 -9.28
N ARG A 114 20.10 -16.67 -10.21
CA ARG A 114 20.66 -18.03 -10.16
C ARG A 114 21.53 -18.25 -8.92
N ILE A 115 22.38 -17.29 -8.57
CA ILE A 115 23.22 -17.33 -7.36
C ILE A 115 22.36 -17.30 -6.09
N GLN A 116 21.33 -16.45 -6.03
CA GLN A 116 20.40 -16.40 -4.89
C GLN A 116 19.60 -17.70 -4.74
N ALA A 117 19.14 -18.30 -5.84
CA ALA A 117 18.44 -19.59 -5.82
C ALA A 117 19.34 -20.71 -5.28
N LEU A 118 20.62 -20.76 -5.69
CA LEU A 118 21.59 -21.72 -5.15
C LEU A 118 21.87 -21.48 -3.67
N ALA A 119 22.02 -20.22 -3.23
CA ALA A 119 22.20 -19.88 -1.81
C ALA A 119 20.94 -20.14 -0.95
N HIS A 120 19.75 -20.17 -1.55
CA HIS A 120 18.54 -20.61 -0.88
C HIS A 120 18.48 -22.14 -0.77
N GLN A 121 18.78 -22.86 -1.86
CA GLN A 121 18.89 -24.32 -1.89
C GLN A 121 19.90 -24.85 -0.85
N GLN A 122 21.09 -24.25 -0.77
CA GLN A 122 22.09 -24.62 0.23
C GLN A 122 21.60 -24.44 1.67
N ARG A 123 20.89 -23.34 1.97
CA ARG A 123 20.29 -23.12 3.30
C ARG A 123 19.18 -24.13 3.63
N ILE A 124 18.41 -24.57 2.63
CA ILE A 124 17.43 -25.65 2.81
C ILE A 124 18.15 -26.96 3.12
N GLU A 125 19.24 -27.28 2.42
CA GLU A 125 20.03 -28.50 2.64
C GLU A 125 20.73 -28.51 4.01
N GLU A 126 21.36 -27.41 4.42
CA GLU A 126 21.94 -27.24 5.75
C GLU A 126 20.88 -27.39 6.86
N SER A 127 19.69 -26.81 6.66
CA SER A 127 18.54 -26.98 7.56
C SER A 127 18.07 -28.44 7.59
N HIS A 128 17.98 -29.13 6.45
CA HIS A 128 17.61 -30.54 6.36
C HIS A 128 18.63 -31.45 7.06
N GLN A 129 19.93 -31.20 6.91
CA GLN A 129 20.99 -31.93 7.61
C GLN A 129 20.88 -31.72 9.13
N HIS A 130 20.66 -30.47 9.58
CA HIS A 130 20.49 -30.16 10.99
C HIS A 130 19.23 -30.82 11.58
N MET A 131 18.09 -30.78 10.87
CA MET A 131 16.86 -31.46 11.27
C MET A 131 17.04 -32.98 11.32
N THR A 132 17.71 -33.58 10.33
CA THR A 132 17.97 -35.03 10.27
C THR A 132 18.87 -35.49 11.43
N SER A 133 19.93 -34.72 11.74
CA SER A 133 20.80 -34.97 12.88
C SER A 133 20.07 -34.84 14.23
N SER A 134 19.22 -33.81 14.37
CA SER A 134 18.37 -33.62 15.55
C SER A 134 17.36 -34.77 15.75
N PHE A 135 16.71 -35.21 14.66
CA PHE A 135 15.78 -36.33 14.68
C PHE A 135 16.49 -37.66 15.02
N GLY A 136 17.69 -37.90 14.47
CA GLY A 136 18.51 -39.05 14.82
C GLY A 136 18.87 -39.10 16.32
N ALA A 137 19.25 -37.96 16.90
CA ALA A 137 19.50 -37.84 18.34
C ALA A 137 18.24 -38.10 19.17
N MET A 138 17.08 -37.59 18.74
CA MET A 138 15.79 -37.80 19.41
C MET A 138 15.36 -39.26 19.38
N CYS A 139 15.50 -39.94 18.23
CA CYS A 139 15.27 -41.37 18.10
C CYS A 139 16.20 -42.19 19.00
N GLY A 140 17.48 -41.83 19.12
CA GLY A 140 18.41 -42.47 20.04
C GLY A 140 17.99 -42.34 21.52
N LEU A 141 17.54 -41.15 21.93
CA LEU A 141 16.98 -40.93 23.28
C LEU A 141 15.71 -41.74 23.52
N MET A 142 14.81 -41.80 22.53
CA MET A 142 13.58 -42.60 22.61
C MET A 142 13.89 -44.10 22.72
N GLN A 143 14.79 -44.62 21.89
CA GLN A 143 15.25 -46.01 21.93
C GLN A 143 15.85 -46.36 23.30
N THR A 144 16.68 -45.48 23.84
CA THR A 144 17.29 -45.64 25.18
C THR A 144 16.21 -45.66 26.27
N THR A 145 15.21 -44.77 26.18
CA THR A 145 14.09 -44.73 27.13
C THR A 145 13.27 -46.02 27.08
N ILE A 146 12.98 -46.55 25.89
CA ILE A 146 12.29 -47.83 25.69
C ILE A 146 13.11 -49.01 26.24
N GLN A 147 14.44 -49.00 26.07
CA GLN A 147 15.33 -50.02 26.65
C GLN A 147 15.34 -49.98 28.19
N VAL A 148 15.38 -48.78 28.79
CA VAL A 148 15.30 -48.64 30.25
C VAL A 148 13.95 -49.14 30.77
N VAL A 149 12.84 -48.71 30.17
CA VAL A 149 11.48 -49.15 30.58
C VAL A 149 11.29 -50.66 30.41
N SER A 150 11.79 -51.26 29.32
CA SER A 150 11.68 -52.72 29.12
C SER A 150 12.61 -53.52 30.05
N ALA A 151 13.78 -53.00 30.43
CA ALA A 151 14.62 -53.60 31.46
C ALA A 151 13.96 -53.58 32.85
N PHE A 152 13.18 -52.53 33.18
CA PHE A 152 12.36 -52.51 34.39
C PHE A 152 11.14 -53.44 34.33
N ALA A 153 10.52 -53.62 33.16
CA ALA A 153 9.39 -54.53 32.96
C ALA A 153 9.77 -56.03 32.99
N ALA A 154 11.07 -56.36 32.87
CA ALA A 154 11.57 -57.73 32.80
C ALA A 154 11.83 -58.41 34.16
N GLN A 155 11.40 -57.82 35.29
CA GLN A 155 11.47 -58.50 36.60
C GLN A 155 10.31 -59.50 36.76
N PRO A 156 10.57 -60.81 36.90
CA PRO A 156 9.52 -61.81 37.04
C PRO A 156 8.95 -61.85 38.46
N PRO A 157 7.65 -62.12 38.65
CA PRO A 157 7.08 -62.36 39.97
C PRO A 157 7.56 -63.71 40.53
N MET A 158 7.90 -63.70 41.82
CA MET A 158 8.31 -64.89 42.59
C MET A 158 7.19 -65.94 42.63
N HIS A 159 7.55 -67.23 42.49
CA HIS A 159 6.73 -68.34 42.95
C HIS A 159 7.63 -69.40 43.62
N GLU A 160 7.25 -69.85 44.81
CA GLU A 160 8.02 -70.80 45.63
C GLU A 160 7.97 -72.24 45.09
N GLY A 161 9.03 -73.04 45.26
CA GLY A 161 9.05 -74.42 44.74
C GLY A 161 10.33 -75.27 44.90
N SER A 162 10.92 -75.36 46.11
CA SER A 162 11.71 -76.51 46.61
C SER A 162 13.03 -77.03 45.94
N GLN A 163 14.09 -77.04 46.77
CA GLN A 163 15.21 -78.01 46.87
C GLN A 163 16.32 -78.11 45.79
N SER A 164 17.51 -77.54 46.07
CA SER A 164 18.70 -78.28 46.59
C SER A 164 20.02 -77.46 46.53
N HIS A 165 20.96 -77.74 47.42
CA HIS A 165 22.27 -77.06 47.64
C HIS A 165 23.44 -77.77 46.90
N PRO A 166 24.73 -77.29 46.88
CA PRO A 166 25.36 -76.18 47.63
C PRO A 166 26.37 -75.25 46.87
N SER A 167 26.84 -74.19 47.57
CA SER A 167 28.19 -73.54 47.48
C SER A 167 28.55 -72.70 46.23
N ARG A 168 28.90 -71.40 46.31
CA ARG A 168 29.95 -70.78 47.16
C ARG A 168 29.74 -69.26 47.37
N ASN A 169 30.44 -68.72 48.37
CA ASN A 169 30.43 -67.31 48.80
C ASN A 169 30.88 -66.28 47.72
N CYS A 170 30.24 -65.10 47.71
CA CYS A 170 30.95 -63.88 48.12
C CYS A 170 30.00 -62.79 48.65
N LYS A 171 30.37 -62.12 49.74
CA LYS A 171 29.57 -61.07 50.41
C LYS A 171 29.90 -59.69 49.84
N ARG A 172 28.88 -58.86 49.59
CA ARG A 172 28.88 -57.42 49.95
C ARG A 172 27.45 -56.88 49.98
N LYS A 173 27.11 -56.34 51.16
CA LYS A 173 26.02 -55.43 51.52
C LYS A 173 25.54 -54.57 50.34
N ALA A 174 24.26 -54.55 49.95
CA ALA A 174 23.12 -53.98 50.69
C ALA A 174 23.30 -52.48 50.99
N GLN A 175 22.48 -51.61 50.37
CA GLN A 175 21.36 -50.95 51.06
C GLN A 175 20.45 -50.20 50.04
N ASP A 176 19.17 -50.11 50.40
CA ASP A 176 18.02 -49.62 49.63
C ASP A 176 18.05 -48.12 49.25
N ASP A 177 17.51 -47.78 48.06
CA ASP A 177 16.41 -46.80 47.91
C ASP A 177 15.97 -46.67 46.42
N PRO A 178 14.81 -47.22 45.99
CA PRO A 178 14.36 -47.11 44.60
C PRO A 178 13.59 -45.81 44.26
N MET A 179 13.13 -45.03 45.24
CA MET A 179 12.34 -43.81 44.96
C MET A 179 13.17 -42.52 44.73
N THR A 180 14.38 -42.42 45.26
CA THR A 180 15.27 -41.27 45.02
C THR A 180 15.74 -41.21 43.56
N SER A 181 16.02 -42.37 42.96
CA SER A 181 16.46 -42.50 41.56
C SER A 181 15.48 -41.91 40.54
N ILE A 182 14.16 -42.10 40.71
CA ILE A 182 13.15 -41.60 39.77
C ILE A 182 13.06 -40.07 39.80
N ALA A 183 13.10 -39.47 41.00
CA ALA A 183 13.08 -38.02 41.16
C ALA A 183 14.35 -37.36 40.60
N GLU A 184 15.53 -37.98 40.80
CA GLU A 184 16.77 -37.53 40.18
C GLU A 184 16.77 -37.70 38.65
N LEU A 185 16.22 -38.79 38.11
CA LEU A 185 16.06 -38.95 36.66
C LEU A 185 15.12 -37.89 36.06
N GLN A 186 13.96 -37.62 36.67
CA GLN A 186 13.05 -36.56 36.21
C GLN A 186 13.72 -35.19 36.27
N LYS A 187 14.42 -34.87 37.36
CA LYS A 187 15.17 -33.62 37.50
C LYS A 187 16.29 -33.49 36.47
N THR A 188 16.97 -34.59 36.15
CA THR A 188 18.03 -34.64 35.13
C THR A 188 17.46 -34.48 33.72
N ALA A 189 16.35 -35.14 33.41
CA ALA A 189 15.63 -34.97 32.14
C ALA A 189 15.12 -33.53 31.96
N GLN A 190 14.54 -32.92 33.01
CA GLN A 190 14.13 -31.51 32.99
C GLN A 190 15.31 -30.57 32.77
N LEU A 191 16.47 -30.82 33.40
CA LEU A 191 17.69 -30.03 33.18
C LEU A 191 18.23 -30.16 31.74
N ILE A 192 18.17 -31.36 31.16
CA ILE A 192 18.56 -31.60 29.76
C ILE A 192 17.62 -30.82 28.81
N VAL A 193 16.30 -30.93 28.99
CA VAL A 193 15.30 -30.18 28.20
C VAL A 193 15.48 -28.66 28.34
N ALA A 194 15.67 -28.16 29.57
CA ALA A 194 15.93 -26.73 29.82
C ALA A 194 17.26 -26.26 29.18
N SER A 195 18.29 -27.10 29.17
CA SER A 195 19.56 -26.79 28.50
C SER A 195 19.39 -26.70 26.97
N HIS A 196 18.56 -27.57 26.38
CA HIS A 196 18.24 -27.56 24.96
C HIS A 196 17.42 -26.32 24.56
N ALA A 197 16.39 -25.98 25.34
CA ALA A 197 15.60 -24.76 25.14
C ALA A 197 16.48 -23.49 25.25
N LYS A 198 17.38 -23.43 26.25
CA LYS A 198 18.34 -22.33 26.41
C LYS A 198 19.38 -22.27 25.27
N LYS A 199 19.66 -23.39 24.60
CA LYS A 199 20.53 -23.46 23.41
C LYS A 199 19.79 -22.97 22.15
N GLN A 200 18.53 -23.37 21.95
CA GLN A 200 17.69 -22.85 20.86
C GLN A 200 17.46 -21.33 20.95
N ALA A 201 17.26 -20.80 22.16
CA ALA A 201 17.13 -19.35 22.39
C ALA A 201 18.36 -18.54 21.95
N ARG A 202 19.57 -19.14 21.91
CA ARG A 202 20.79 -18.46 21.40
C ARG A 202 20.82 -18.38 19.88
N TYR A 203 20.21 -19.32 19.16
CA TYR A 203 20.14 -19.30 17.69
C TYR A 203 18.99 -18.42 17.18
N HIS A 204 17.97 -18.16 18.00
CA HIS A 204 16.87 -17.24 17.69
C HIS A 204 17.02 -15.84 18.33
N SER A 205 18.23 -15.45 18.74
CA SER A 205 18.47 -14.09 19.21
C SER A 205 18.50 -13.12 18.04
N ALA A 206 17.36 -12.48 17.76
CA ALA A 206 17.32 -11.28 16.93
C ALA A 206 18.31 -10.23 17.49
N LEU A 207 19.04 -9.57 16.60
CA LEU A 207 20.01 -8.54 16.98
C LEU A 207 19.27 -7.34 17.62
N PRO A 208 19.66 -6.89 18.83
CA PRO A 208 19.11 -5.67 19.39
C PRO A 208 19.63 -4.45 18.64
N VAL A 209 18.74 -3.71 17.98
CA VAL A 209 19.06 -2.40 17.41
C VAL A 209 19.21 -1.41 18.57
N THR A 210 20.41 -0.88 18.75
CA THR A 210 20.72 0.14 19.76
C THR A 210 20.07 1.47 19.37
N VAL A 211 18.91 1.77 19.94
CA VAL A 211 18.29 3.11 19.86
C VAL A 211 18.90 3.97 20.96
N ALA A 212 19.81 4.88 20.57
CA ALA A 212 20.32 5.90 21.48
C ALA A 212 19.28 7.01 21.65
N THR A 213 18.59 7.00 22.79
CA THR A 213 17.65 8.07 23.18
C THR A 213 18.36 9.03 24.13
N THR A 214 18.85 10.16 23.62
CA THR A 214 19.24 11.31 24.44
C THR A 214 18.16 12.37 24.36
N ILE A 215 17.27 12.36 25.36
CA ILE A 215 16.51 13.55 25.75
C ILE A 215 17.42 14.28 26.73
N ASP A 216 17.72 15.55 26.45
CA ASP A 216 18.22 16.47 27.47
C ASP A 216 17.47 17.79 27.36
N THR A 217 17.20 18.41 28.49
CA THR A 217 16.39 19.63 28.61
C THR A 217 16.96 20.49 29.73
N LEU A 218 16.87 21.80 29.53
CA LEU A 218 16.93 22.90 30.51
C LEU A 218 18.25 23.70 30.66
N ASP A 219 18.00 25.00 30.91
CA ASP A 219 18.82 26.06 31.53
C ASP A 219 19.99 26.75 30.79
N THR A 220 19.62 27.90 30.20
CA THR A 220 20.34 29.21 30.24
C THR A 220 20.86 29.58 31.64
N PRO A 221 21.97 30.36 31.75
CA PRO A 221 21.85 31.83 31.68
C PRO A 221 23.01 32.59 30.97
N GLU A 222 22.78 33.89 30.72
CA GLU A 222 23.69 35.08 30.69
C GLU A 222 25.17 34.91 30.22
N ASP A 223 25.82 35.80 29.44
CA ASP A 223 25.70 37.27 29.35
C ASP A 223 26.42 37.84 28.07
N SER A 224 26.07 39.07 27.69
CA SER A 224 26.91 40.14 27.10
C SER A 224 27.58 40.07 25.69
N ARG A 225 27.06 40.97 24.82
CA ARG A 225 27.74 42.09 24.11
C ARG A 225 28.08 42.05 22.58
N ASP A 226 27.60 43.12 21.94
CA ASP A 226 28.18 43.99 20.91
C ASP A 226 28.64 43.43 19.54
N SER A 227 27.86 43.71 18.49
CA SER A 227 28.14 44.86 17.59
C SER A 227 27.16 44.98 16.42
N GLN A 228 26.67 46.19 16.16
CA GLN A 228 25.89 46.58 14.97
C GLN A 228 26.60 47.77 14.30
N PRO A 229 26.60 47.86 12.97
CA PRO A 229 26.10 49.07 12.29
C PRO A 229 25.43 48.74 10.94
N SER A 230 24.55 49.52 10.31
CA SER A 230 23.67 50.64 10.61
C SER A 230 23.11 51.08 9.23
N LEU A 231 21.83 51.44 9.15
CA LEU A 231 21.16 51.93 7.92
C LEU A 231 21.70 53.29 7.44
N PRO A 232 21.33 53.74 6.22
CA PRO A 232 20.27 54.77 6.18
C PRO A 232 19.22 54.61 5.05
N SER A 233 18.00 55.08 5.34
CA SER A 233 16.97 55.48 4.36
C SER A 233 16.72 56.99 4.47
N PRO A 234 16.28 57.67 3.39
CA PRO A 234 15.02 58.47 3.41
C PRO A 234 14.33 58.55 2.01
N LEU A 235 13.09 59.05 1.76
CA LEU A 235 11.88 59.33 2.56
C LEU A 235 10.66 59.55 1.59
N ASN A 236 9.47 59.84 2.15
CA ASN A 236 8.24 60.40 1.54
C ASN A 236 7.41 59.46 0.64
N ASP A 237 6.13 59.16 0.91
CA ASP A 237 4.91 59.98 1.19
C ASP A 237 4.23 60.57 -0.05
N SER A 238 3.02 60.08 -0.38
CA SER A 238 1.79 60.91 -0.36
C SER A 238 0.50 60.12 -0.65
N THR A 239 -0.54 60.47 0.10
CA THR A 239 -1.93 59.98 0.06
C THR A 239 -2.74 60.58 -1.10
N THR A 240 -3.68 59.83 -1.72
CA THR A 240 -5.04 60.32 -2.09
C THR A 240 -5.98 59.20 -2.60
N SER A 241 -7.28 59.53 -2.74
CA SER A 241 -8.45 58.65 -2.65
C SER A 241 -9.41 58.69 -3.86
N TYR A 242 -10.49 57.87 -3.80
CA TYR A 242 -11.80 57.92 -4.52
C TYR A 242 -12.14 56.97 -5.72
N VAL A 243 -12.99 55.96 -5.41
CA VAL A 243 -14.34 55.61 -5.96
C VAL A 243 -14.62 55.46 -7.49
N ASN A 244 -15.02 54.24 -7.90
CA ASN A 244 -16.26 53.78 -8.64
C ASN A 244 -15.96 52.40 -9.30
N ILE A 245 -16.71 51.29 -9.13
CA ILE A 245 -18.13 50.95 -9.41
C ILE A 245 -18.45 50.76 -10.91
N ASP A 246 -18.39 49.48 -11.37
CA ASP A 246 -19.37 48.71 -12.20
C ASP A 246 -19.92 49.24 -13.56
N PRO A 247 -20.67 48.45 -14.37
CA PRO A 247 -20.52 47.03 -14.76
C PRO A 247 -20.85 46.73 -16.26
N ALA A 248 -20.82 45.43 -16.64
CA ALA A 248 -21.67 44.81 -17.71
C ALA A 248 -21.40 45.21 -19.19
N LEU A 249 -21.91 44.54 -20.25
CA LEU A 249 -22.60 43.25 -20.46
C LEU A 249 -22.40 42.81 -21.95
N LEU A 250 -22.55 41.50 -22.24
CA LEU A 250 -22.98 40.84 -23.51
C LEU A 250 -22.92 41.56 -24.88
N GLY A 251 -22.56 40.80 -25.93
CA GLY A 251 -23.45 40.73 -27.12
C GLY A 251 -22.85 40.55 -28.53
N LEU A 252 -22.80 39.29 -28.99
CA LEU A 252 -23.28 38.82 -30.32
C LEU A 252 -22.61 39.22 -31.67
N THR A 253 -22.41 38.16 -32.48
CA THR A 253 -22.59 38.04 -33.95
C THR A 253 -21.74 38.86 -34.93
N ALA A 254 -21.08 38.12 -35.84
CA ALA A 254 -20.99 38.47 -37.26
C ALA A 254 -20.95 37.19 -38.12
N THR A 255 -21.63 37.22 -39.26
CA THR A 255 -21.85 36.07 -40.16
C THR A 255 -20.95 36.11 -41.40
N GLU A 256 -20.91 34.98 -42.10
CA GLU A 256 -20.29 34.69 -43.41
C GLU A 256 -20.11 35.83 -44.42
N THR A 257 -19.01 35.76 -45.18
CA THR A 257 -19.02 36.11 -46.62
C THR A 257 -18.08 35.17 -47.38
N ILE A 258 -18.62 34.52 -48.42
CA ILE A 258 -17.94 33.53 -49.26
C ILE A 258 -17.18 34.22 -50.40
N SER A 259 -16.02 33.69 -50.78
CA SER A 259 -15.47 33.87 -52.13
C SER A 259 -14.64 32.65 -52.54
N ASN A 260 -15.09 31.97 -53.60
CA ASN A 260 -14.40 30.84 -54.21
C ASN A 260 -13.21 31.32 -55.05
N THR A 261 -12.16 30.49 -55.18
CA THR A 261 -11.76 29.88 -56.47
C THR A 261 -10.69 28.80 -56.22
N SER A 262 -10.80 27.70 -56.95
CA SER A 262 -10.04 26.46 -56.80
C SER A 262 -8.65 26.46 -57.48
N THR A 263 -7.64 25.83 -56.86
CA THR A 263 -6.77 24.85 -57.55
C THR A 263 -5.90 24.00 -56.61
N SER A 264 -6.16 22.69 -56.62
CA SER A 264 -5.19 21.58 -56.62
C SER A 264 -3.82 21.71 -55.91
N SER A 265 -3.71 21.22 -54.68
CA SER A 265 -2.65 20.28 -54.25
C SER A 265 -2.76 19.96 -52.74
N THR A 266 -3.32 18.80 -52.39
CA THR A 266 -3.36 18.33 -51.00
C THR A 266 -2.02 17.71 -50.62
N THR A 267 -1.06 18.56 -50.27
CA THR A 267 0.17 18.13 -49.60
C THR A 267 -0.19 17.49 -48.27
N LEU A 268 0.18 16.22 -48.09
CA LEU A 268 0.02 15.51 -46.82
C LEU A 268 0.78 16.27 -45.73
N GLY A 269 0.05 16.79 -44.74
CA GLY A 269 0.66 17.40 -43.56
C GLY A 269 1.48 16.35 -42.80
N PRO A 270 2.74 16.65 -42.42
CA PRO A 270 3.52 15.74 -41.59
C PRO A 270 2.79 15.52 -40.27
N TRP A 271 2.52 14.26 -39.95
CA TRP A 271 2.10 13.90 -38.60
C TRP A 271 3.28 14.22 -37.69
N GLU A 272 3.09 15.12 -36.73
CA GLU A 272 4.09 15.35 -35.68
C GLU A 272 4.18 14.07 -34.84
N THR A 273 5.08 13.18 -35.24
CA THR A 273 5.59 12.11 -34.39
C THR A 273 6.23 12.77 -33.19
N SER A 274 5.45 12.85 -32.10
CA SER A 274 5.94 13.26 -30.79
C SER A 274 7.04 12.29 -30.38
N SER A 275 8.28 12.69 -30.67
CA SER A 275 9.50 11.95 -30.44
C SER A 275 9.89 12.02 -28.96
N GLN A 276 8.94 11.65 -28.08
CA GLN A 276 9.29 11.36 -26.70
C GLN A 276 10.29 10.19 -26.72
N PRO A 277 11.51 10.37 -26.19
CA PRO A 277 12.47 9.28 -26.14
C PRO A 277 11.87 8.14 -25.31
N LEU A 278 11.89 6.94 -25.87
CA LEU A 278 11.38 5.74 -25.22
C LEU A 278 11.99 5.63 -23.81
N PRO A 279 11.17 5.44 -22.76
CA PRO A 279 11.68 5.41 -21.39
C PRO A 279 12.66 4.25 -21.24
N ASN A 280 13.90 4.56 -20.88
CA ASN A 280 14.93 3.54 -20.70
C ASN A 280 14.55 2.67 -19.49
N PRO A 281 14.27 1.36 -19.66
CA PRO A 281 14.03 0.49 -18.52
C PRO A 281 15.27 0.40 -17.63
N ILE A 282 15.01 0.21 -16.35
CA ILE A 282 15.99 0.02 -15.27
C ILE A 282 15.58 -1.24 -14.52
N ALA A 283 16.47 -2.21 -14.40
CA ALA A 283 16.28 -3.35 -13.50
C ALA A 283 16.84 -3.02 -12.11
N SER A 284 16.11 -3.37 -11.05
CA SER A 284 16.68 -3.48 -9.70
C SER A 284 17.61 -4.69 -9.59
N GLY A 285 18.32 -4.83 -8.46
CA GLY A 285 19.11 -6.01 -8.15
C GLY A 285 18.30 -7.31 -7.98
N LEU A 286 16.96 -7.22 -7.89
CA LEU A 286 16.04 -8.36 -7.90
C LEU A 286 15.54 -8.70 -9.33
N GLY A 287 15.82 -7.85 -10.30
CA GLY A 287 15.40 -8.02 -11.69
C GLY A 287 14.05 -7.39 -12.05
N THR A 288 13.37 -6.75 -11.10
CA THR A 288 12.15 -5.98 -11.40
C THR A 288 12.49 -4.77 -12.26
N VAL A 289 11.75 -4.62 -13.36
CA VAL A 289 11.93 -3.51 -14.30
C VAL A 289 11.04 -2.33 -13.90
N TYR A 290 11.68 -1.17 -13.79
CA TYR A 290 11.09 0.15 -13.57
C TYR A 290 11.33 1.04 -14.79
N SER A 291 10.47 2.04 -14.96
CA SER A 291 10.67 3.13 -15.93
C SER A 291 11.62 4.19 -15.35
N ASP A 292 12.46 4.80 -16.19
CA ASP A 292 13.26 5.99 -15.86
C ASP A 292 12.39 7.16 -15.35
N GLN A 293 11.09 7.16 -15.66
CA GLN A 293 10.13 8.13 -15.11
C GLN A 293 9.79 7.89 -13.63
N ILE A 294 9.91 6.65 -13.15
CA ILE A 294 9.70 6.25 -11.75
C ILE A 294 10.97 6.50 -10.95
N PHE A 295 12.12 6.05 -11.47
CA PHE A 295 13.44 6.22 -10.88
C PHE A 295 14.40 6.84 -11.90
N PRO A 296 14.55 8.18 -11.93
CA PRO A 296 15.45 8.84 -12.88
C PRO A 296 16.91 8.61 -12.49
N ILE A 297 17.57 7.66 -13.15
CA ILE A 297 18.92 7.20 -12.78
C ILE A 297 20.01 7.88 -13.60
N TYR A 298 21.06 8.35 -12.91
CA TYR A 298 22.19 8.99 -13.55
C TYR A 298 23.26 7.96 -13.94
N ARG A 299 23.38 7.68 -15.23
CA ARG A 299 24.25 6.62 -15.78
C ARG A 299 25.68 7.07 -16.13
N ALA A 300 25.97 8.37 -16.12
CA ALA A 300 27.28 8.88 -16.53
C ALA A 300 28.36 8.79 -15.42
N ASP A 301 27.94 8.59 -14.17
CA ASP A 301 28.81 8.32 -13.02
C ASP A 301 28.55 6.86 -12.56
N PRO A 302 29.50 5.93 -12.76
CA PRO A 302 29.34 4.52 -12.38
C PRO A 302 29.17 4.30 -10.87
N ASP A 303 29.82 5.10 -10.04
CA ASP A 303 29.75 4.95 -8.58
C ASP A 303 28.39 5.43 -8.08
N LEU A 304 27.92 6.59 -8.54
CA LEU A 304 26.58 7.08 -8.25
C LEU A 304 25.49 6.12 -8.75
N PHE A 305 25.65 5.57 -9.95
CA PHE A 305 24.76 4.55 -10.50
C PHE A 305 24.67 3.32 -9.60
N ALA A 306 25.80 2.78 -9.13
CA ALA A 306 25.83 1.63 -8.22
C ALA A 306 25.11 1.92 -6.90
N HIS A 307 25.30 3.11 -6.32
CA HIS A 307 24.57 3.54 -5.11
C HIS A 307 23.06 3.68 -5.35
N GLN A 308 22.64 4.24 -6.50
CA GLN A 308 21.24 4.38 -6.88
C GLN A 308 20.54 3.02 -7.08
N ILE A 309 21.19 2.06 -7.76
CA ILE A 309 20.65 0.71 -7.96
C ILE A 309 20.59 -0.07 -6.64
N LYS A 310 21.59 0.07 -5.76
CA LYS A 310 21.56 -0.53 -4.42
C LYS A 310 20.38 0.01 -3.61
N ALA A 311 20.23 1.33 -3.51
CA ALA A 311 19.15 1.96 -2.76
C ALA A 311 17.74 1.63 -3.33
N LEU A 312 17.62 1.47 -4.67
CA LEU A 312 16.40 0.97 -5.31
C LEU A 312 16.08 -0.47 -4.87
N THR A 313 17.10 -1.33 -4.84
CA THR A 313 16.99 -2.73 -4.42
C THR A 313 16.63 -2.84 -2.93
N ASP A 314 17.19 -1.99 -2.08
CA ASP A 314 16.87 -1.92 -0.65
C ASP A 314 15.42 -1.44 -0.42
N LEU A 315 14.94 -0.46 -1.19
CA LEU A 315 13.54 -0.03 -1.19
C LEU A 315 12.59 -1.15 -1.64
N GLU A 316 12.93 -1.88 -2.70
CA GLU A 316 12.07 -2.94 -3.22
C GLU A 316 11.95 -4.10 -2.23
N ASN A 317 13.07 -4.50 -1.60
CA ASN A 317 13.04 -5.49 -0.52
C ASN A 317 12.16 -5.04 0.67
N LYS A 318 12.10 -3.73 0.98
CA LYS A 318 11.32 -3.22 2.11
C LYS A 318 9.82 -3.06 1.82
N PHE A 319 9.45 -2.64 0.61
CA PHE A 319 8.07 -2.23 0.28
C PHE A 319 7.40 -3.02 -0.85
N GLY A 320 8.13 -3.86 -1.57
CA GLY A 320 7.63 -4.61 -2.72
C GLY A 320 7.52 -3.76 -4.00
N SER A 321 7.52 -4.43 -5.16
CA SER A 321 7.54 -3.77 -6.46
C SER A 321 6.34 -2.87 -6.72
N ASP A 322 5.17 -3.25 -6.21
CA ASP A 322 3.89 -2.70 -6.66
C ASP A 322 3.61 -1.33 -6.02
N ILE A 323 3.99 -1.17 -4.74
CA ILE A 323 3.99 0.12 -4.07
C ILE A 323 4.99 1.06 -4.75
N LEU A 324 6.19 0.59 -5.10
CA LEU A 324 7.18 1.44 -5.80
C LEU A 324 6.68 1.89 -7.18
N LYS A 325 6.02 1.01 -7.96
CA LYS A 325 5.45 1.35 -9.28
C LYS A 325 4.32 2.37 -9.21
N ALA A 326 3.66 2.54 -8.06
CA ALA A 326 2.58 3.52 -7.85
C ALA A 326 3.06 4.96 -7.59
N HIS A 327 4.37 5.22 -7.56
CA HIS A 327 4.95 6.53 -7.24
C HIS A 327 6.03 6.96 -8.24
N ILE A 328 6.47 8.21 -8.13
CA ILE A 328 7.65 8.75 -8.80
C ILE A 328 8.65 9.10 -7.70
N PHE A 329 9.95 8.89 -7.92
CA PHE A 329 11.00 9.18 -6.96
C PHE A 329 11.97 10.24 -7.48
N GLU A 330 12.72 10.85 -6.56
CA GLU A 330 13.84 11.73 -6.84
C GLU A 330 15.03 11.34 -5.95
N TRP A 331 16.24 11.40 -6.51
CA TRP A 331 17.47 11.15 -5.76
C TRP A 331 17.93 12.43 -5.07
N LYS A 332 17.99 12.45 -3.74
CA LYS A 332 18.55 13.58 -2.96
C LYS A 332 19.27 13.05 -1.72
N GLY A 333 20.41 13.63 -1.37
CA GLY A 333 21.13 13.26 -0.14
C GLY A 333 21.53 11.79 -0.06
N ASN A 334 21.81 11.15 -1.21
CA ASN A 334 22.11 9.73 -1.36
C ASN A 334 20.97 8.76 -0.95
N GLU A 335 19.72 9.22 -0.97
CA GLU A 335 18.53 8.39 -0.85
C GLU A 335 17.51 8.68 -1.97
N TRP A 336 16.64 7.70 -2.24
CA TRP A 336 15.45 7.87 -3.07
C TRP A 336 14.30 8.40 -2.21
N LEU A 337 13.77 9.59 -2.51
CA LEU A 337 12.57 10.11 -1.86
C LEU A 337 11.38 10.06 -2.82
N PRO A 338 10.17 9.71 -2.34
CA PRO A 338 8.98 9.77 -3.16
C PRO A 338 8.59 11.23 -3.43
N LYS A 339 8.37 11.53 -4.71
CA LYS A 339 8.01 12.84 -5.25
C LYS A 339 6.50 12.93 -5.47
N ASN A 340 5.93 14.13 -5.35
CA ASN A 340 4.52 14.41 -5.62
C ASN A 340 3.52 13.51 -4.84
N ILE A 341 3.84 13.14 -3.58
CA ILE A 341 2.91 12.37 -2.74
C ILE A 341 1.58 13.12 -2.60
N HIS A 342 0.51 12.51 -3.11
CA HIS A 342 -0.86 12.99 -2.97
C HIS A 342 -1.56 12.21 -1.86
N LEU A 343 -1.76 12.87 -0.71
CA LEU A 343 -2.59 12.36 0.39
C LEU A 343 -4.00 12.05 -0.12
N TRP A 344 -4.60 10.93 0.30
CA TRP A 344 -6.02 10.65 0.07
C TRP A 344 -6.87 11.81 0.60
N LYS A 345 -7.84 12.32 -0.17
CA LYS A 345 -8.71 13.41 0.27
C LYS A 345 -10.08 12.85 0.68
N PRO A 346 -10.55 13.09 1.92
CA PRO A 346 -11.90 12.68 2.30
C PRO A 346 -12.95 13.42 1.44
N PRO A 347 -14.11 12.79 1.17
CA PRO A 347 -15.21 13.46 0.51
C PRO A 347 -15.67 14.70 1.30
N LEU A 348 -16.06 15.76 0.58
CA LEU A 348 -16.41 17.06 1.18
C LEU A 348 -17.66 17.01 2.06
N CYS A 349 -18.54 16.04 1.80
CA CYS A 349 -19.76 15.76 2.54
C CYS A 349 -19.76 14.27 2.93
N SER A 350 -20.30 13.94 4.10
CA SER A 350 -20.56 12.55 4.47
C SER A 350 -21.55 11.90 3.50
N THR A 351 -21.06 10.98 2.68
CA THR A 351 -21.83 10.08 1.81
C THR A 351 -22.34 8.83 2.56
N GLY A 352 -22.08 8.74 3.88
CA GLY A 352 -22.19 7.50 4.65
C GLY A 352 -20.88 6.68 4.68
N GLU A 353 -19.85 7.10 3.94
CA GLU A 353 -18.52 6.48 3.99
C GLU A 353 -17.88 6.60 5.39
N PRO A 354 -17.10 5.58 5.81
CA PRO A 354 -16.42 5.54 7.10
C PRO A 354 -15.14 6.42 7.05
N ILE A 355 -15.31 7.74 7.17
CA ILE A 355 -14.26 8.74 6.93
C ILE A 355 -13.08 8.61 7.94
N ILE A 356 -13.34 8.30 9.21
CA ILE A 356 -12.28 8.19 10.24
C ILE A 356 -11.43 6.94 9.99
N GLU A 357 -12.09 5.87 9.57
CA GLU A 357 -11.54 4.56 9.25
C GLU A 357 -10.68 4.64 7.99
N MET A 358 -11.10 5.42 6.98
CA MET A 358 -10.26 5.74 5.82
C MET A 358 -9.03 6.57 6.19
N VAL A 359 -9.12 7.52 7.12
CA VAL A 359 -7.93 8.24 7.64
C VAL A 359 -6.98 7.29 8.37
N TRP A 360 -7.51 6.30 9.10
CA TRP A 360 -6.70 5.28 9.76
C TRP A 360 -6.06 4.30 8.78
N ALA A 361 -6.79 3.86 7.77
CA ALA A 361 -6.27 3.01 6.69
C ALA A 361 -5.14 3.72 5.92
N ASP A 362 -5.33 4.99 5.53
CA ASP A 362 -4.29 5.85 4.94
C ASP A 362 -3.04 5.95 5.84
N PHE A 363 -3.23 5.99 7.16
CA PHE A 363 -2.13 6.01 8.13
C PHE A 363 -1.41 4.66 8.27
N LYS A 364 -2.13 3.54 8.37
CA LYS A 364 -1.57 2.21 8.67
C LYS A 364 -1.13 1.44 7.43
N GLU A 365 -2.03 1.29 6.47
CA GLU A 365 -1.93 0.39 5.31
C GLU A 365 -1.60 1.15 4.02
N GLY A 366 -2.06 2.39 3.92
CA GLY A 366 -2.07 3.17 2.67
C GLY A 366 -3.34 2.89 1.86
N ILE A 367 -3.61 3.72 0.86
CA ILE A 367 -4.82 3.63 0.03
C ILE A 367 -4.42 3.48 -1.44
N ASN A 368 -5.08 2.57 -2.16
CA ASN A 368 -4.88 2.29 -3.59
C ASN A 368 -3.43 1.94 -3.96
N GLY A 369 -2.80 1.05 -3.17
CA GLY A 369 -1.41 0.61 -3.39
C GLY A 369 -0.35 1.68 -3.10
N LYS A 370 -0.73 2.81 -2.49
CA LYS A 370 0.22 3.87 -2.10
C LYS A 370 0.85 3.59 -0.74
N PHE A 371 1.97 4.26 -0.46
CA PHE A 371 2.57 4.19 0.87
C PHE A 371 1.61 4.68 1.95
N SER A 372 1.61 3.99 3.09
CA SER A 372 0.95 4.48 4.28
C SER A 372 1.70 5.68 4.88
N LEU A 373 0.98 6.57 5.58
CA LEU A 373 1.63 7.70 6.25
C LEU A 373 2.63 7.24 7.32
N ASN A 374 2.40 6.07 7.93
CA ASN A 374 3.34 5.46 8.86
C ASN A 374 4.63 4.99 8.16
N GLN A 375 4.54 4.29 7.03
CA GLN A 375 5.72 3.90 6.22
C GLN A 375 6.52 5.13 5.78
N LEU A 376 5.82 6.18 5.31
CA LEU A 376 6.45 7.44 4.90
C LEU A 376 7.19 8.12 6.06
N ALA A 377 6.58 8.15 7.25
CA ALA A 377 7.18 8.72 8.45
C ALA A 377 8.32 7.88 9.03
N GLU A 378 8.21 6.55 9.03
CA GLU A 378 9.22 5.64 9.56
C GLU A 378 10.51 5.68 8.74
N HIS A 379 10.41 5.66 7.41
CA HIS A 379 11.59 5.54 6.54
C HIS A 379 12.21 6.90 6.17
N TRP A 380 11.40 7.89 5.80
CA TRP A 380 11.87 9.21 5.37
C TRP A 380 11.65 10.33 6.40
N GLY A 381 10.98 10.06 7.53
CA GLY A 381 10.76 11.05 8.59
C GLY A 381 9.94 12.25 8.13
N THR A 382 10.59 13.42 8.12
CA THR A 382 10.03 14.68 7.61
C THR A 382 10.46 14.98 6.17
N ARG A 383 11.45 14.26 5.62
CA ARG A 383 12.12 14.58 4.35
C ARG A 383 11.22 14.41 3.13
N TRP A 384 10.34 13.40 3.13
CA TRP A 384 9.34 13.19 2.06
C TRP A 384 8.31 14.33 1.91
N ARG A 385 8.23 15.26 2.87
CA ARG A 385 7.28 16.39 2.88
C ARG A 385 7.91 17.68 2.32
N THR A 386 8.96 17.55 1.51
CA THR A 386 9.80 18.65 1.02
C THR A 386 8.97 19.77 0.39
N ASN A 387 9.12 20.97 0.97
CA ASN A 387 8.52 22.24 0.56
C ASN A 387 7.00 22.29 0.29
N ASN A 388 6.21 21.29 0.71
CA ASN A 388 4.76 21.28 0.50
C ASN A 388 4.00 21.64 1.79
N SER A 389 3.64 22.93 1.93
CA SER A 389 2.89 23.47 3.08
C SER A 389 1.51 22.83 3.24
N THR A 390 0.84 22.48 2.15
CA THR A 390 -0.46 21.80 2.14
C THR A 390 -0.37 20.41 2.77
N ILE A 391 0.61 19.59 2.35
CA ILE A 391 0.86 18.27 2.94
C ILE A 391 1.20 18.39 4.44
N LYS A 392 2.05 19.34 4.82
CA LYS A 392 2.40 19.58 6.24
C LYS A 392 1.16 19.92 7.07
N THR A 393 0.28 20.78 6.56
CA THR A 393 -0.95 21.21 7.22
C THR A 393 -1.95 20.05 7.36
N GLU A 394 -2.18 19.30 6.28
CA GLU A 394 -3.10 18.15 6.29
C GLU A 394 -2.59 16.99 7.15
N LEU A 395 -1.29 16.73 7.20
CA LEU A 395 -0.73 15.72 8.08
C LEU A 395 -0.86 16.13 9.55
N SER A 396 -0.55 17.38 9.90
CA SER A 396 -0.75 17.92 11.26
C SER A 396 -2.21 17.79 11.73
N ARG A 397 -3.16 18.00 10.82
CA ARG A 397 -4.59 17.75 11.03
C ARG A 397 -4.91 16.27 11.27
N ARG A 398 -4.45 15.36 10.40
CA ARG A 398 -4.70 13.90 10.53
C ARG A 398 -4.12 13.31 11.80
N VAL A 399 -2.94 13.76 12.22
CA VAL A 399 -2.29 13.29 13.46
C VAL A 399 -3.20 13.47 14.68
N LYS A 400 -4.10 14.45 14.72
CA LYS A 400 -5.08 14.59 15.81
C LYS A 400 -6.10 13.44 15.86
N VAL A 401 -6.57 12.98 14.70
CA VAL A 401 -7.50 11.84 14.60
C VAL A 401 -6.77 10.52 14.88
N ILE A 402 -5.57 10.36 14.32
CA ILE A 402 -4.72 9.18 14.54
C ILE A 402 -4.39 9.02 16.03
N ASN A 403 -3.97 10.09 16.71
CA ASN A 403 -3.67 10.06 18.13
C ASN A 403 -4.93 9.78 18.98
N LEU A 404 -6.10 10.30 18.60
CA LEU A 404 -7.37 9.98 19.28
C LEU A 404 -7.68 8.48 19.17
N ILE A 405 -7.57 7.88 17.98
CA ILE A 405 -7.80 6.44 17.77
C ILE A 405 -6.80 5.61 18.58
N GLN A 406 -5.52 6.01 18.63
CA GLN A 406 -4.50 5.37 19.45
C GLN A 406 -4.81 5.44 20.94
N SER A 407 -5.25 6.60 21.45
CA SER A 407 -5.65 6.78 22.85
C SER A 407 -6.92 6.01 23.22
N LEU A 408 -7.88 5.87 22.30
CA LEU A 408 -9.06 5.04 22.51
C LEU A 408 -8.69 3.55 22.52
N SER A 409 -7.83 3.12 21.59
CA SER A 409 -7.38 1.72 21.46
C SER A 409 -6.36 1.31 22.53
N SER A 410 -5.92 2.23 23.40
CA SER A 410 -5.09 1.92 24.57
C SER A 410 -5.91 1.73 25.86
N LEU A 411 -7.24 1.90 25.79
CA LEU A 411 -8.14 1.60 26.91
C LEU A 411 -8.31 0.07 27.08
N PRO A 412 -8.52 -0.44 28.31
CA PRO A 412 -8.76 -1.87 28.54
C PRO A 412 -9.98 -2.38 27.79
N ASP A 413 -9.84 -3.51 27.10
CA ASP A 413 -10.84 -4.13 26.22
C ASP A 413 -11.24 -3.32 24.95
N TRP A 414 -10.47 -2.28 24.58
CA TRP A 414 -10.67 -1.55 23.33
C TRP A 414 -9.74 -2.04 22.21
N ASP A 415 -10.24 -1.96 21.00
CA ASP A 415 -9.52 -2.19 19.74
C ASP A 415 -9.92 -1.09 18.73
N ASN A 416 -9.31 -1.09 17.54
CA ASN A 416 -9.61 -0.06 16.53
C ASN A 416 -11.09 -0.11 16.08
N GLU A 417 -11.69 -1.29 15.95
CA GLU A 417 -13.07 -1.44 15.46
C GLU A 417 -14.09 -0.90 16.47
N LYS A 418 -13.86 -1.17 17.75
CA LYS A 418 -14.59 -0.58 18.88
C LYS A 418 -14.43 0.93 18.95
N ALA A 419 -13.20 1.43 18.76
CA ALA A 419 -12.94 2.88 18.67
C ALA A 419 -13.72 3.52 17.51
N PHE A 420 -13.78 2.87 16.35
CA PHE A 420 -14.58 3.35 15.21
C PHE A 420 -16.09 3.29 15.47
N LYS A 421 -16.61 2.17 16.02
CA LYS A 421 -18.04 2.05 16.39
C LYS A 421 -18.45 3.17 17.35
N PHE A 422 -17.67 3.37 18.41
CA PHE A 422 -17.88 4.45 19.38
C PHE A 422 -17.89 5.84 18.72
N LEU A 423 -16.90 6.15 17.88
CA LEU A 423 -16.82 7.46 17.22
C LEU A 423 -17.95 7.68 16.21
N ARG A 424 -18.39 6.64 15.49
CA ARG A 424 -19.57 6.71 14.60
C ARG A 424 -20.86 7.00 15.38
N GLU A 425 -21.08 6.36 16.53
CA GLU A 425 -22.31 6.53 17.32
C GLU A 425 -22.35 7.86 18.10
N THR A 426 -21.20 8.32 18.61
CA THR A 426 -21.13 9.52 19.47
C THR A 426 -20.79 10.81 18.72
N HIS A 427 -20.04 10.72 17.62
CA HIS A 427 -19.48 11.84 16.85
C HIS A 427 -19.73 11.73 15.31
N PRO A 428 -20.96 11.42 14.84
CA PRO A 428 -21.21 11.12 13.42
C PRO A 428 -21.02 12.32 12.48
N PHE A 429 -20.74 12.00 11.22
CA PHE A 429 -20.67 12.97 10.12
C PHE A 429 -22.00 13.08 9.38
N HIS A 430 -22.58 14.27 9.34
CA HIS A 430 -23.85 14.58 8.69
C HIS A 430 -23.76 15.88 7.90
N ALA A 431 -24.27 15.89 6.66
CA ALA A 431 -24.29 17.10 5.81
C ALA A 431 -25.04 18.29 6.44
N LYS A 432 -25.95 18.03 7.40
CA LYS A 432 -26.62 19.04 8.25
C LYS A 432 -26.36 18.71 9.73
N PRO A 433 -25.30 19.24 10.34
CA PRO A 433 -24.91 18.85 11.71
C PRO A 433 -25.86 19.39 12.80
N TYR A 434 -26.53 20.52 12.57
CA TYR A 434 -27.49 21.09 13.52
C TYR A 434 -28.83 20.35 13.50
N LEU A 435 -28.88 19.23 14.21
CA LEU A 435 -30.08 18.48 14.53
C LEU A 435 -30.05 18.15 16.02
N ASP A 436 -30.64 19.01 16.84
CA ASP A 436 -30.68 18.90 18.32
C ASP A 436 -31.37 17.62 18.83
N ASN A 437 -32.00 16.85 17.93
CA ASN A 437 -32.54 15.53 18.19
C ASN A 437 -32.19 14.57 17.04
N CYS A 438 -31.02 13.92 17.13
CA CYS A 438 -30.58 12.96 16.11
C CYS A 438 -31.43 11.68 16.12
N LYS A 439 -32.44 11.63 15.23
CA LYS A 439 -33.34 10.48 15.10
C LYS A 439 -32.62 9.16 14.80
N PHE A 440 -31.49 9.20 14.10
CA PHE A 440 -30.74 8.01 13.68
C PHE A 440 -30.03 7.31 14.85
N HIS A 441 -29.50 8.06 15.81
CA HIS A 441 -28.67 7.53 16.89
C HIS A 441 -29.37 7.54 18.26
N LYS A 442 -30.70 7.74 18.30
CA LYS A 442 -31.55 7.64 19.51
C LYS A 442 -31.05 8.47 20.72
N GLY A 443 -30.39 9.60 20.48
CA GLY A 443 -29.81 10.45 21.53
C GLY A 443 -28.43 10.02 22.06
N LYS A 444 -27.77 9.00 21.49
CA LYS A 444 -26.38 8.64 21.83
C LYS A 444 -25.32 9.62 21.29
N CYS A 445 -25.67 10.45 20.31
CA CYS A 445 -24.78 11.51 19.80
C CYS A 445 -24.47 12.56 20.86
N GLN A 446 -23.19 12.90 21.03
CA GLN A 446 -22.78 14.12 21.71
C GLN A 446 -22.71 15.31 20.73
N ARG A 447 -22.18 15.07 19.53
CA ARG A 447 -21.95 16.14 18.55
C ARG A 447 -21.95 15.62 17.12
N HIS A 448 -22.40 16.44 16.17
CA HIS A 448 -22.31 16.12 14.74
C HIS A 448 -21.31 17.03 14.03
N PHE A 449 -20.69 16.51 12.97
CA PHE A 449 -19.74 17.25 12.14
C PHE A 449 -20.16 17.22 10.68
N SER A 450 -19.97 18.34 9.96
CA SER A 450 -20.27 18.40 8.52
C SER A 450 -19.26 17.60 7.68
N ASN A 451 -18.02 17.56 8.14
CA ASN A 451 -16.88 16.88 7.49
C ASN A 451 -15.74 16.65 8.50
N LEU A 452 -14.71 15.91 8.08
CA LEU A 452 -13.52 15.60 8.88
C LEU A 452 -12.83 16.85 9.45
N ARG A 453 -12.78 17.95 8.67
CA ARG A 453 -12.10 19.17 9.09
C ARG A 453 -12.80 19.83 10.29
N ALA A 454 -14.14 19.87 10.29
CA ALA A 454 -14.91 20.36 11.44
C ALA A 454 -14.69 19.51 12.70
N PHE A 455 -14.52 18.20 12.56
CA PHE A 455 -14.16 17.32 13.68
C PHE A 455 -12.74 17.61 14.19
N ILE A 456 -11.75 17.75 13.31
CA ILE A 456 -10.38 18.09 13.69
C ILE A 456 -10.29 19.47 14.36
N GLU A 457 -11.03 20.47 13.85
CA GLU A 457 -11.10 21.79 14.48
C GLU A 457 -11.75 21.75 15.87
N HIS A 458 -12.64 20.78 16.15
CA HIS A 458 -13.14 20.52 17.50
C HIS A 458 -12.09 19.83 18.39
N LEU A 459 -11.37 18.81 17.90
CA LEU A 459 -10.26 18.18 18.63
C LEU A 459 -9.12 19.16 18.97
N GLN A 460 -8.95 20.22 18.17
CA GLN A 460 -7.94 21.26 18.36
C GLN A 460 -8.36 22.37 19.35
N ARG A 461 -9.66 22.55 19.62
CA ARG A 461 -10.13 23.56 20.58
C ARG A 461 -9.77 23.15 22.01
N ASP A 462 -9.67 24.16 22.86
CA ASP A 462 -9.57 24.01 24.33
C ASP A 462 -8.37 23.18 24.80
N ASN A 463 -7.22 23.32 24.12
CA ASN A 463 -5.94 22.69 24.50
C ASN A 463 -5.99 21.18 24.72
N SER A 464 -6.76 20.46 23.88
CA SER A 464 -7.00 19.00 23.95
C SER A 464 -8.07 18.56 24.96
N ARG A 465 -8.71 19.46 25.71
CA ARG A 465 -9.83 19.11 26.61
C ARG A 465 -10.94 18.32 25.91
N ASN A 466 -11.22 18.63 24.64
CA ASN A 466 -12.20 17.90 23.83
C ASN A 466 -11.75 16.44 23.55
N VAL A 467 -10.45 16.15 23.49
CA VAL A 467 -9.92 14.78 23.37
C VAL A 467 -10.11 14.04 24.70
N ASP A 468 -9.82 14.68 25.83
CA ASP A 468 -9.99 14.09 27.16
C ASP A 468 -11.48 13.80 27.48
N GLU A 469 -12.39 14.68 27.04
CA GLU A 469 -13.84 14.48 27.15
C GLU A 469 -14.29 13.24 26.36
N ILE A 470 -13.82 13.07 25.11
CA ILE A 470 -14.12 11.89 24.28
C ILE A 470 -13.57 10.62 24.92
N ILE A 471 -12.35 10.65 25.49
CA ILE A 471 -11.75 9.49 26.18
C ILE A 471 -12.49 9.18 27.49
N SER A 472 -12.94 10.20 28.23
CA SER A 472 -13.75 10.03 29.43
C SER A 472 -15.11 9.38 29.12
N LEU A 473 -15.77 9.85 28.05
CA LEU A 473 -17.01 9.26 27.54
C LEU A 473 -16.80 7.79 27.14
N ALA A 474 -15.71 7.49 26.42
CA ALA A 474 -15.34 6.12 26.03
C ALA A 474 -15.23 5.17 27.24
N ARG A 475 -14.63 5.61 28.35
CA ARG A 475 -14.55 4.79 29.58
C ARG A 475 -15.92 4.43 30.19
N SER A 476 -16.95 5.22 29.91
CA SER A 476 -18.34 4.96 30.34
C SER A 476 -19.19 4.28 29.27
N TYR A 477 -18.65 4.08 28.06
CA TYR A 477 -19.39 3.58 26.92
C TYR A 477 -19.52 2.06 26.95
N THR A 478 -20.75 1.57 26.84
CA THR A 478 -21.06 0.14 26.80
C THR A 478 -21.36 -0.29 25.37
N PHE A 479 -20.68 -1.34 24.91
CA PHE A 479 -20.94 -1.93 23.60
C PHE A 479 -22.16 -2.86 23.68
N GLU A 480 -23.25 -2.44 23.03
CA GLU A 480 -24.38 -3.31 22.63
C GLU A 480 -23.98 -4.27 21.50
#